data_AF-A0A5N6EI24-F1
#
_entry.id   AF-A0A5N6EI24-F1
#
_cell.length_a   1.000
_cell.length_b   1.000
_cell.length_c   1.000
_cell.angle_alpha   90.00
_cell.angle_beta   90.00
_cell.angle_gamma   90.00
#
_symmetry.space_group_name_H-M   'P 1'
#
loop_
_entity.id
_entity.type
_entity.pdbx_description
1 polymer ?
#
loop_
_entity_poly.entity_id
_entity_poly.type
_entity_poly.pdbx_seq_one_letter_code
_entity_poly.pdbx_strand_id
1 'polypeptide(L)'
;MKPYYVLTLLVWSCTSILALALPQPMGNLTIYGSEQLGSQAANTFLSCLNNTGTDYKLYVEDFGTTIALPPTNRAIDFEGEDQGLFECIVEVNLQMEVAAESTLYDHSEFPTASPSRLVTYEWLRSQGALGKKPVGSRLPTTMGDSVAANPRSLIPRQSLVYWAFPASDLNCVHADLIASHTNHCHNSASSFSSIRFENTAQHEYLTVEMWPHHQCQKGNSRRRVIHPGTLDTCQKKTTYSWYGSFSRCKSC
;
A
#
# COMPACT_ATOMS: atom_id res chain seq x y z
N MET A 1 67.69 -20.44 48.35
CA MET A 1 66.47 -21.10 47.87
C MET A 1 65.57 -20.03 47.26
N LYS A 2 65.36 -20.07 45.94
CA LYS A 2 64.45 -19.16 45.20
C LYS A 2 63.23 -19.97 44.75
N PRO A 3 61.99 -19.54 45.01
CA PRO A 3 60.85 -20.02 44.25
C PRO A 3 60.52 -19.06 43.10
N TYR A 4 60.16 -19.67 41.99
CA TYR A 4 59.88 -19.06 40.69
C TYR A 4 58.46 -18.48 40.66
N TYR A 5 58.29 -17.28 40.09
CA TYR A 5 56.99 -16.74 39.70
C TYR A 5 56.55 -17.40 38.39
N VAL A 6 55.37 -18.01 38.38
CA VAL A 6 54.69 -18.47 37.16
C VAL A 6 53.84 -17.32 36.63
N LEU A 7 54.14 -16.85 35.43
CA LEU A 7 53.40 -15.82 34.70
C LEU A 7 52.33 -16.52 33.85
N THR A 8 51.06 -16.37 34.19
CA THR A 8 49.93 -16.84 33.37
C THR A 8 49.57 -15.78 32.33
N LEU A 9 49.83 -16.06 31.06
CA LEU A 9 49.38 -15.28 29.91
C LEU A 9 47.90 -15.59 29.60
N LEU A 10 47.03 -14.61 29.82
CA LEU A 10 45.64 -14.63 29.33
C LEU A 10 45.64 -14.19 27.86
N VAL A 11 45.45 -15.15 26.95
CA VAL A 11 45.21 -14.89 25.53
C VAL A 11 43.74 -14.52 25.37
N TRP A 12 43.46 -13.23 25.13
CA TRP A 12 42.12 -12.74 24.85
C TRP A 12 41.84 -12.92 23.35
N SER A 13 41.21 -14.04 22.99
CA SER A 13 40.75 -14.27 21.61
C SER A 13 39.51 -13.42 21.34
N CYS A 14 39.68 -12.36 20.55
CA CYS A 14 38.58 -11.54 20.05
C CYS A 14 37.92 -12.26 18.87
N THR A 15 37.01 -13.21 19.14
CA THR A 15 36.16 -13.79 18.09
C THR A 15 35.11 -12.77 17.68
N SER A 16 35.40 -12.07 16.59
CA SER A 16 34.41 -11.26 15.87
C SER A 16 33.38 -12.21 15.26
N ILE A 17 32.22 -12.35 15.91
CA ILE A 17 31.07 -13.03 15.33
C ILE A 17 30.53 -12.10 14.24
N LEU A 18 30.92 -12.35 13.00
CA LEU A 18 30.17 -11.89 11.83
C LEU A 18 28.81 -12.59 11.89
N ALA A 19 27.84 -11.95 12.52
CA ALA A 19 26.44 -12.31 12.39
C ALA A 19 26.05 -12.05 10.92
N LEU A 20 26.14 -13.10 10.10
CA LEU A 20 25.38 -13.16 8.86
C LEU A 20 23.90 -13.06 9.29
N ALA A 21 23.32 -11.88 9.13
CA ALA A 21 21.89 -11.69 9.28
C ALA A 21 21.21 -12.59 8.23
N LEU A 22 20.77 -13.77 8.66
CA LEU A 22 19.86 -14.59 7.88
C LEU A 22 18.62 -13.73 7.60
N PRO A 23 18.10 -13.72 6.36
CA PRO A 23 16.81 -13.11 6.09
C PRO A 23 15.81 -13.78 7.03
N GLN A 24 15.17 -12.99 7.91
CA GLN A 24 14.13 -13.52 8.77
C GLN A 24 13.04 -14.12 7.87
N PRO A 25 12.51 -15.31 8.21
CA PRO A 25 11.44 -15.89 7.41
C PRO A 25 10.29 -14.90 7.39
N MET A 26 10.00 -14.36 6.21
CA MET A 26 8.80 -13.55 6.02
C MET A 26 7.61 -14.43 6.40
N GLY A 27 6.80 -13.99 7.37
CA GLY A 27 5.57 -14.68 7.74
C GLY A 27 4.61 -14.79 6.56
N ASN A 28 3.59 -15.64 6.68
CA ASN A 28 2.53 -15.72 5.68
C ASN A 28 1.86 -14.35 5.49
N LEU A 29 1.61 -13.98 4.23
CA LEU A 29 0.81 -12.81 3.91
C LEU A 29 -0.65 -13.08 4.21
N THR A 30 -1.33 -12.09 4.79
CA THR A 30 -2.80 -12.14 4.93
C THR A 30 -3.47 -11.61 3.67
N ILE A 31 -4.47 -12.36 3.19
CA ILE A 31 -5.30 -11.96 2.05
C ILE A 31 -6.58 -11.37 2.60
N TYR A 32 -6.91 -10.15 2.17
CA TYR A 32 -8.17 -9.49 2.51
C TYR A 32 -9.19 -9.62 1.38
N GLY A 33 -10.44 -9.81 1.76
CA GLY A 33 -11.60 -9.78 0.88
C GLY A 33 -12.65 -8.83 1.42
N SER A 34 -13.63 -8.49 0.58
CA SER A 34 -14.69 -7.57 0.94
C SER A 34 -15.69 -8.19 1.93
N GLU A 35 -16.26 -7.36 2.78
CA GLU A 35 -17.39 -7.69 3.63
C GLU A 35 -18.34 -6.50 3.81
N GLN A 36 -19.43 -6.70 4.56
CA GLN A 36 -20.30 -5.59 4.93
C GLN A 36 -19.54 -4.58 5.79
N LEU A 37 -19.69 -3.29 5.47
CA LEU A 37 -19.06 -2.23 6.26
C LEU A 37 -19.56 -2.24 7.71
N GLY A 38 -18.62 -2.35 8.65
CA GLY A 38 -18.87 -2.20 10.08
C GLY A 38 -18.99 -0.73 10.48
N SER A 39 -19.93 -0.42 11.38
CA SER A 39 -20.15 0.95 11.86
C SER A 39 -18.95 1.54 12.59
N GLN A 40 -18.22 0.72 13.34
CA GLN A 40 -17.00 1.14 14.02
C GLN A 40 -15.93 1.64 13.04
N ALA A 41 -15.59 0.84 12.02
CA ALA A 41 -14.61 1.21 11.01
C ALA A 41 -15.00 2.48 10.26
N ALA A 42 -16.27 2.58 9.86
CA ALA A 42 -16.79 3.78 9.19
C ALA A 42 -16.70 5.02 10.07
N ASN A 43 -17.12 4.93 11.33
CA ASN A 43 -17.10 6.06 12.26
C ASN A 43 -15.67 6.46 12.64
N THR A 44 -14.75 5.52 12.77
CA THR A 44 -13.32 5.80 12.96
C THR A 44 -12.76 6.59 11.78
N PHE A 45 -13.00 6.12 10.54
CA PHE A 45 -12.55 6.83 9.34
C PHE A 45 -13.12 8.24 9.24
N LEU A 46 -14.45 8.40 9.40
CA LEU A 46 -15.12 9.69 9.29
C LEU A 46 -14.70 10.66 10.40
N SER A 47 -14.52 10.16 11.63
CA SER A 47 -14.02 10.96 12.76
C SER A 47 -12.60 11.46 12.49
N CYS A 48 -11.71 10.56 12.07
CA CYS A 48 -10.34 10.94 11.69
C CYS A 48 -10.36 11.98 10.57
N LEU A 49 -11.13 11.74 9.51
CA LEU A 49 -11.17 12.62 8.34
C LEU A 49 -11.65 14.03 8.71
N ASN A 50 -12.69 14.14 9.55
CA ASN A 50 -13.19 15.42 10.03
C ASN A 50 -12.19 16.15 10.95
N ASN A 51 -11.36 15.40 11.69
CA ASN A 51 -10.31 15.96 12.54
C ASN A 51 -9.08 16.46 11.76
N THR A 52 -8.94 16.12 10.48
CA THR A 52 -7.88 16.68 9.63
C THR A 52 -8.04 18.18 9.37
N GLY A 53 -9.24 18.73 9.59
CA GLY A 53 -9.57 20.13 9.27
C GLY A 53 -9.73 20.41 7.77
N THR A 54 -9.62 19.39 6.91
CA THR A 54 -9.78 19.50 5.45
C THR A 54 -11.15 18.98 5.03
N ASP A 55 -11.88 19.75 4.22
CA ASP A 55 -13.24 19.42 3.78
C ASP A 55 -13.21 18.48 2.56
N TYR A 56 -12.70 17.26 2.75
CA TYR A 56 -12.69 16.23 1.72
C TYR A 56 -14.12 15.88 1.30
N LYS A 57 -14.31 15.51 0.04
CA LYS A 57 -15.56 14.93 -0.44
C LYS A 57 -15.42 13.43 -0.56
N LEU A 58 -16.48 12.70 -0.27
CA LEU A 58 -16.53 11.25 -0.37
C LEU A 58 -17.58 10.81 -1.37
N TYR A 59 -17.24 9.83 -2.19
CA TYR A 59 -18.22 9.03 -2.92
C TYR A 59 -17.88 7.55 -2.78
N VAL A 60 -18.79 6.67 -3.18
CA VAL A 60 -18.59 5.22 -3.15
C VAL A 60 -18.76 4.71 -4.56
N GLU A 61 -17.82 3.88 -5.02
CA GLU A 61 -17.90 3.24 -6.32
C GLU A 61 -18.77 1.99 -6.31
N ASP A 62 -19.19 1.55 -7.50
CA ASP A 62 -20.01 0.34 -7.71
C ASP A 62 -19.45 -0.93 -7.06
N PHE A 63 -18.13 -0.98 -6.81
CA PHE A 63 -17.44 -2.11 -6.18
C PHE A 63 -17.16 -1.89 -4.69
N GLY A 64 -17.72 -0.84 -4.10
CA GLY A 64 -17.76 -0.61 -2.66
C GLY A 64 -16.54 0.09 -2.06
N THR A 65 -15.61 0.57 -2.89
CA THR A 65 -14.50 1.42 -2.42
C THR A 65 -15.03 2.81 -2.10
N THR A 66 -14.76 3.28 -0.88
CA THR A 66 -14.98 4.68 -0.49
C THR A 66 -13.81 5.52 -1.00
N ILE A 67 -14.11 6.53 -1.82
CA ILE A 67 -13.11 7.39 -2.45
C ILE A 67 -13.14 8.77 -1.80
N ALA A 68 -11.98 9.22 -1.33
CA ALA A 68 -11.78 10.59 -0.86
C ALA A 68 -11.23 11.49 -1.98
N LEU A 69 -11.87 12.64 -2.15
CA LEU A 69 -11.50 13.68 -3.11
C LEU A 69 -11.03 14.94 -2.37
N PRO A 70 -9.94 15.59 -2.81
CA PRO A 70 -9.50 16.84 -2.24
C PRO A 70 -10.53 17.96 -2.48
N PRO A 71 -10.55 19.00 -1.63
CA PRO A 71 -11.55 20.07 -1.71
C PRO A 71 -11.41 20.95 -2.97
N THR A 72 -10.20 21.03 -3.52
CA THR A 72 -9.86 21.84 -4.70
C THR A 72 -9.42 20.94 -5.86
N ASN A 73 -9.36 21.51 -7.06
CA ASN A 73 -8.86 20.82 -8.26
C ASN A 73 -7.33 20.63 -8.16
N ARG A 74 -6.89 19.49 -7.60
CA ARG A 74 -5.47 19.16 -7.37
C ARG A 74 -5.19 17.65 -7.32
N ALA A 75 -3.90 17.31 -7.29
CA ALA A 75 -3.44 15.95 -6.99
C ALA A 75 -3.55 15.63 -5.49
N ILE A 76 -3.62 14.34 -5.17
CA ILE A 76 -3.45 13.87 -3.80
C ILE A 76 -1.97 13.86 -3.44
N ASP A 77 -1.63 14.42 -2.29
CA ASP A 77 -0.28 14.52 -1.74
C ASP A 77 -0.23 13.97 -0.30
N PHE A 78 -0.02 12.67 -0.17
CA PHE A 78 0.13 11.98 1.12
C PHE A 78 1.40 12.35 1.90
N GLU A 79 2.36 13.04 1.28
CA GLU A 79 3.58 13.49 1.96
C GLU A 79 3.49 14.95 2.43
N GLY A 80 2.53 15.71 1.91
CA GLY A 80 2.24 17.10 2.25
C GLY A 80 0.80 17.31 2.74
N GLU A 81 -0.01 18.01 1.94
CA GLU A 81 -1.32 18.53 2.38
C GLU A 81 -2.31 17.41 2.81
N ASP A 82 -2.23 16.24 2.18
CA ASP A 82 -3.12 15.11 2.46
C ASP A 82 -2.50 14.07 3.42
N GLN A 83 -1.44 14.44 4.17
CA GLN A 83 -0.85 13.55 5.17
C GLN A 83 -1.90 13.11 6.21
N GLY A 84 -2.82 14.00 6.61
CA GLY A 84 -3.92 13.65 7.52
C GLY A 84 -4.86 12.60 6.93
N LEU A 85 -5.19 12.69 5.63
CA LEU A 85 -5.98 11.67 4.94
C LEU A 85 -5.25 10.33 4.87
N PHE A 86 -3.94 10.35 4.60
CA PHE A 86 -3.11 9.14 4.64
C PHE A 86 -3.20 8.44 6.00
N GLU A 87 -3.05 9.19 7.11
CA GLU A 87 -3.15 8.65 8.47
C GLU A 87 -4.53 8.05 8.75
N CYS A 88 -5.61 8.71 8.30
CA CYS A 88 -6.96 8.17 8.43
C CYS A 88 -7.18 6.88 7.63
N ILE A 89 -6.61 6.78 6.42
CA ILE A 89 -6.66 5.54 5.62
C ILE A 89 -5.87 4.42 6.31
N VAL A 90 -4.73 4.75 6.92
CA VAL A 90 -3.92 3.79 7.68
C VAL A 90 -4.71 3.25 8.87
N GLU A 91 -5.38 4.12 9.63
CA GLU A 91 -6.13 3.74 10.85
C GLU A 91 -7.20 2.67 10.59
N VAL A 92 -7.82 2.71 9.40
CA VAL A 92 -8.88 1.75 9.00
C VAL A 92 -8.44 0.75 7.92
N ASN A 93 -7.15 0.68 7.59
CA ASN A 93 -6.66 0.03 6.37
C ASN A 93 -7.08 -1.45 6.21
N LEU A 94 -7.14 -2.16 7.35
CA LEU A 94 -7.51 -3.57 7.45
C LEU A 94 -9.01 -3.82 7.63
N GLN A 95 -9.81 -2.77 7.82
CA GLN A 95 -11.22 -2.85 8.20
C GLN A 95 -12.16 -2.24 7.14
N MET A 96 -11.67 -1.28 6.36
CA MET A 96 -12.46 -0.53 5.39
C MET A 96 -11.74 -0.38 4.05
N GLU A 97 -12.52 -0.42 2.97
CA GLU A 97 -12.03 -0.21 1.61
C GLU A 97 -12.02 1.29 1.27
N VAL A 98 -10.85 1.93 1.40
CA VAL A 98 -10.68 3.37 1.19
C VAL A 98 -9.55 3.65 0.20
N ALA A 99 -9.76 4.60 -0.71
CA ALA A 99 -8.74 5.16 -1.59
C ALA A 99 -8.91 6.69 -1.71
N ALA A 100 -7.93 7.35 -2.32
CA ALA A 100 -7.98 8.78 -2.59
C ALA A 100 -7.77 9.04 -4.08
N GLU A 101 -8.40 10.09 -4.62
CA GLU A 101 -8.27 10.42 -6.04
C GLU A 101 -7.99 11.88 -6.32
N SER A 102 -7.19 12.12 -7.36
CA SER A 102 -6.95 13.45 -7.88
C SER A 102 -8.18 13.99 -8.61
N THR A 103 -8.45 15.28 -8.40
CA THR A 103 -9.53 16.05 -9.07
C THR A 103 -9.03 16.88 -10.26
N LEU A 104 -7.81 16.64 -10.73
CA LEU A 104 -7.19 17.33 -11.87
C LEU A 104 -7.92 17.13 -13.21
N TYR A 105 -8.80 16.13 -13.29
CA TYR A 105 -9.66 15.84 -14.44
C TYR A 105 -11.05 15.51 -13.93
N ASP A 106 -12.08 15.99 -14.61
CA ASP A 106 -13.45 15.74 -14.20
C ASP A 106 -13.85 14.28 -14.45
N HIS A 107 -14.59 13.73 -13.50
CA HIS A 107 -15.18 12.40 -13.56
C HIS A 107 -16.69 12.50 -13.28
N SER A 108 -17.47 11.59 -13.88
CA SER A 108 -18.94 11.55 -13.73
C SER A 108 -19.40 11.37 -12.29
N GLU A 109 -18.54 10.79 -11.45
CA GLU A 109 -18.80 10.48 -10.04
C GLU A 109 -18.52 11.68 -9.13
N PHE A 110 -17.70 12.64 -9.53
CA PHE A 110 -17.35 13.77 -8.66
C PHE A 110 -18.56 14.64 -8.26
N PRO A 111 -19.56 14.88 -9.15
CA PRO A 111 -20.80 15.53 -8.76
C PRO A 111 -21.65 14.77 -7.72
N THR A 112 -21.46 13.45 -7.57
CA THR A 112 -22.19 12.65 -6.56
C THR A 112 -21.48 12.66 -5.19
N ALA A 113 -20.26 13.17 -5.13
CA ALA A 113 -19.47 13.21 -3.91
C ALA A 113 -20.06 14.19 -2.87
N SER A 114 -20.18 13.70 -1.64
CA SER A 114 -20.71 14.46 -0.50
C SER A 114 -19.58 14.94 0.42
N PRO A 115 -19.65 16.16 0.97
CA PRO A 115 -18.68 16.63 1.97
C PRO A 115 -18.59 15.66 3.15
N SER A 116 -17.39 15.33 3.61
CA SER A 116 -17.16 14.32 4.67
C SER A 116 -17.95 14.59 5.94
N ARG A 117 -18.14 15.87 6.29
CA ARG A 117 -18.91 16.32 7.46
C ARG A 117 -20.40 15.97 7.41
N LEU A 118 -20.95 15.68 6.22
CA LEU A 118 -22.35 15.29 6.01
C LEU A 118 -22.51 13.78 5.83
N VAL A 119 -21.40 13.05 5.69
CA VAL A 119 -21.41 11.61 5.45
C VAL A 119 -21.53 10.88 6.79
N THR A 120 -22.42 9.90 6.85
CA THR A 120 -22.59 8.99 8.00
C THR A 120 -22.31 7.55 7.61
N TYR A 121 -22.21 6.66 8.61
CA TYR A 121 -22.18 5.21 8.38
C TYR A 121 -23.36 4.73 7.53
N GLU A 122 -24.58 5.18 7.84
CA GLU A 122 -25.79 4.79 7.10
C GLU A 122 -25.73 5.26 5.65
N TRP A 123 -25.20 6.47 5.41
CA TRP A 123 -24.99 6.97 4.07
C TRP A 123 -24.00 6.08 3.31
N LEU A 124 -22.81 5.82 3.87
CA LEU A 124 -21.79 4.95 3.24
C LEU A 124 -22.35 3.57 2.90
N ARG A 125 -23.07 2.95 3.84
CA ARG A 125 -23.71 1.65 3.63
C ARG A 125 -24.78 1.71 2.54
N SER A 126 -25.57 2.78 2.49
CA SER A 126 -26.60 2.98 1.45
C SER A 126 -26.00 3.16 0.05
N GLN A 127 -24.79 3.72 -0.03
CA GLN A 127 -24.03 3.86 -1.27
C GLN A 127 -23.24 2.60 -1.63
N GLY A 128 -23.32 1.52 -0.83
CA GLY A 128 -22.68 0.24 -1.12
C GLY A 128 -21.24 0.12 -0.62
N ALA A 129 -20.79 0.97 0.31
CA ALA A 129 -19.42 0.91 0.83
C ALA A 129 -19.16 -0.43 1.54
N LEU A 130 -17.95 -0.96 1.36
CA LEU A 130 -17.55 -2.26 1.88
C LEU A 130 -16.45 -2.15 2.94
N GLY A 131 -16.52 -3.08 3.88
CA GLY A 131 -15.46 -3.38 4.82
C GLY A 131 -14.46 -4.39 4.24
N LYS A 132 -13.45 -4.71 5.03
CA LYS A 132 -12.44 -5.74 4.72
C LYS A 132 -12.36 -6.77 5.84
N LYS A 133 -12.28 -8.05 5.46
CA LYS A 133 -11.96 -9.16 6.37
C LYS A 133 -10.83 -10.04 5.83
N PRO A 134 -10.06 -10.69 6.71
CA PRO A 134 -9.18 -11.78 6.32
C PRO A 134 -9.98 -12.92 5.67
N VAL A 135 -9.55 -13.38 4.49
CA VAL A 135 -10.16 -14.51 3.77
C VAL A 135 -9.18 -15.66 3.51
N GLY A 136 -7.92 -15.49 3.88
CA GLY A 136 -6.91 -16.54 3.76
C GLY A 136 -5.50 -16.02 4.00
N SER A 137 -4.53 -16.89 3.77
CA SER A 137 -3.11 -16.51 3.78
C SER A 137 -2.34 -17.27 2.70
N ARG A 138 -1.22 -16.70 2.26
CA ARG A 138 -0.29 -17.37 1.34
C ARG A 138 1.16 -17.01 1.64
N LEU A 139 2.09 -17.78 1.09
CA LEU A 139 3.49 -17.42 1.13
C LEU A 139 3.72 -16.12 0.32
N PRO A 140 4.58 -15.21 0.83
CA PRO A 140 5.03 -14.05 0.07
C PRO A 140 5.63 -14.45 -1.27
N THR A 141 5.36 -13.67 -2.30
CA THR A 141 6.06 -13.81 -3.56
C THR A 141 7.51 -13.39 -3.37
N THR A 142 8.43 -14.31 -3.66
CA THR A 142 9.87 -14.06 -3.63
C THR A 142 10.35 -13.80 -5.05
N MET A 143 11.41 -12.99 -5.17
CA MET A 143 12.18 -13.01 -6.42
C MET A 143 12.78 -14.41 -6.52
N GLY A 144 12.33 -15.20 -7.50
CA GLY A 144 12.93 -16.51 -7.77
C GLY A 144 14.42 -16.34 -8.09
N ASP A 145 15.20 -17.41 -7.91
CA ASP A 145 16.65 -17.48 -8.21
C ASP A 145 17.04 -17.13 -9.67
N SER A 146 16.06 -16.78 -10.51
CA SER A 146 16.20 -16.51 -11.95
C SER A 146 16.50 -15.05 -12.32
N VAL A 147 16.51 -14.11 -11.36
CA VAL A 147 17.21 -12.84 -11.59
C VAL A 147 18.69 -13.11 -11.36
N ALA A 148 19.36 -13.68 -12.36
CA ALA A 148 20.81 -13.72 -12.42
C ALA A 148 21.28 -12.27 -12.25
N ALA A 149 21.71 -11.94 -11.04
CA ALA A 149 22.19 -10.62 -10.69
C ALA A 149 23.26 -10.26 -11.71
N ASN A 150 22.95 -9.31 -12.61
CA ASN A 150 23.96 -8.73 -13.45
C ASN A 150 25.04 -8.18 -12.49
N PRO A 151 26.28 -8.68 -12.50
CA PRO A 151 27.29 -8.31 -11.52
C PRO A 151 27.70 -6.82 -11.60
N ARG A 152 27.17 -6.07 -12.59
CA ARG A 152 27.29 -4.61 -12.70
C ARG A 152 26.06 -3.84 -12.18
N SER A 153 24.95 -4.52 -11.90
CA SER A 153 23.82 -3.92 -11.20
C SER A 153 24.15 -3.92 -9.71
N LEU A 154 24.61 -2.77 -9.22
CA LEU A 154 24.64 -2.49 -7.78
C LEU A 154 23.20 -2.44 -7.28
N ILE A 155 22.56 -3.60 -7.09
CA ILE A 155 21.30 -3.69 -6.37
C ILE A 155 21.63 -3.35 -4.92
N PRO A 156 21.18 -2.20 -4.38
CA PRO A 156 21.42 -1.88 -2.99
C PRO A 156 20.78 -2.98 -2.15
N ARG A 157 21.54 -3.59 -1.23
CA ARG A 157 20.99 -4.47 -0.20
C ARG A 157 19.86 -3.69 0.49
N GLN A 158 18.63 -4.19 0.38
CA GLN A 158 17.36 -3.64 0.93
C GLN A 158 16.55 -2.65 0.07
N SER A 159 16.60 -2.68 -1.28
CA SER A 159 15.52 -2.03 -2.03
C SER A 159 14.19 -2.73 -1.70
N LEU A 160 13.29 -2.09 -0.97
CA LEU A 160 11.96 -2.63 -0.71
C LEU A 160 11.27 -2.86 -2.08
N VAL A 161 10.81 -4.09 -2.30
CA VAL A 161 10.11 -4.51 -3.52
C VAL A 161 8.64 -4.70 -3.17
N TYR A 162 7.76 -4.33 -4.09
CA TYR A 162 6.36 -4.71 -4.05
C TYR A 162 6.01 -5.48 -5.32
N TRP A 163 4.92 -6.24 -5.27
CA TRP A 163 4.44 -6.97 -6.44
C TRP A 163 3.12 -6.38 -6.92
N ALA A 164 3.02 -6.19 -8.23
CA ALA A 164 1.78 -5.82 -8.90
C ALA A 164 1.25 -7.03 -9.68
N PHE A 165 -0.08 -7.21 -9.61
CA PHE A 165 -0.81 -8.26 -10.31
C PHE A 165 -1.85 -7.65 -11.24
N PRO A 166 -1.44 -7.01 -12.34
CA PRO A 166 -2.38 -6.47 -13.31
C PRO A 166 -3.07 -7.61 -14.08
N ALA A 167 -4.36 -7.46 -14.37
CA ALA A 167 -5.17 -8.49 -15.01
C ALA A 167 -6.05 -7.93 -16.14
N SER A 168 -6.31 -8.77 -17.13
CA SER A 168 -7.20 -8.44 -18.25
C SER A 168 -8.68 -8.60 -17.90
N ASP A 169 -9.00 -9.34 -16.84
CA ASP A 169 -10.36 -9.47 -16.28
C ASP A 169 -10.58 -8.55 -15.07
N LEU A 170 -11.83 -8.45 -14.61
CA LEU A 170 -12.22 -7.61 -13.46
C LEU A 170 -12.00 -8.27 -12.08
N ASN A 171 -11.64 -9.55 -12.03
CA ASN A 171 -11.59 -10.32 -10.79
C ASN A 171 -10.15 -10.66 -10.35
N CYS A 172 -9.14 -10.12 -11.04
CA CYS A 172 -7.73 -10.40 -10.81
C CYS A 172 -7.42 -11.92 -10.84
N VAL A 173 -8.12 -12.68 -11.69
CA VAL A 173 -7.94 -14.13 -11.81
C VAL A 173 -6.79 -14.45 -12.78
N HIS A 174 -6.76 -13.81 -13.94
CA HIS A 174 -5.73 -13.99 -14.96
C HIS A 174 -4.77 -12.80 -14.91
N ALA A 175 -4.01 -12.75 -13.83
CA ALA A 175 -3.07 -11.67 -13.57
C ALA A 175 -1.66 -12.04 -14.01
N ASP A 176 -0.96 -11.08 -14.63
CA ASP A 176 0.48 -11.12 -14.77
C ASP A 176 1.14 -10.84 -13.41
N LEU A 177 2.42 -11.21 -13.26
CA LEU A 177 3.20 -10.91 -12.06
C LEU A 177 4.35 -9.97 -12.41
N ILE A 178 4.36 -8.79 -11.78
CA ILE A 178 5.41 -7.79 -12.00
C ILE A 178 6.07 -7.43 -10.68
N ALA A 179 7.37 -7.72 -10.58
CA ALA A 179 8.24 -7.21 -9.52
C ALA A 179 8.48 -5.71 -9.76
N SER A 180 8.26 -4.91 -8.73
CA SER A 180 8.36 -3.46 -8.83
C SER A 180 9.22 -2.90 -7.71
N HIS A 181 10.19 -2.05 -8.08
CA HIS A 181 10.95 -1.27 -7.11
C HIS A 181 10.20 0.03 -6.82
N THR A 182 10.44 0.60 -5.64
CA THR A 182 9.90 1.93 -5.34
C THR A 182 10.35 2.98 -6.33
N ASN A 183 9.51 4.00 -6.52
CA ASN A 183 9.80 5.18 -7.33
C ASN A 183 10.10 4.86 -8.81
N HIS A 184 9.69 3.68 -9.29
CA HIS A 184 9.75 3.31 -10.70
C HIS A 184 8.34 3.35 -11.30
N CYS A 185 8.17 4.14 -12.37
CA CYS A 185 6.92 4.14 -13.12
C CYS A 185 6.84 2.91 -14.02
N HIS A 186 5.91 2.01 -13.73
CA HIS A 186 5.52 0.94 -14.63
C HIS A 186 4.54 1.48 -15.65
N ASN A 187 4.81 1.23 -16.93
CA ASN A 187 3.99 1.72 -18.03
C ASN A 187 3.76 0.62 -19.06
N SER A 188 2.49 0.26 -19.29
CA SER A 188 2.09 -0.70 -20.31
C SER A 188 1.55 -0.01 -21.55
N ALA A 189 1.71 -0.64 -22.72
CA ALA A 189 1.11 -0.17 -23.96
C ALA A 189 -0.42 -0.41 -24.00
N SER A 190 -0.90 -1.43 -23.27
CA SER A 190 -2.32 -1.78 -23.17
C SER A 190 -2.84 -1.58 -21.76
N SER A 191 -4.13 -1.24 -21.63
CA SER A 191 -4.80 -1.18 -20.33
C SER A 191 -5.04 -2.55 -19.74
N PHE A 192 -4.97 -2.61 -18.42
CA PHE A 192 -5.51 -3.69 -17.60
C PHE A 192 -6.88 -3.31 -17.06
N SER A 193 -7.75 -4.30 -16.90
CA SER A 193 -9.12 -4.12 -16.38
C SER A 193 -9.14 -4.09 -14.86
N SER A 194 -8.17 -4.75 -14.22
CA SER A 194 -7.98 -4.70 -12.78
C SER A 194 -6.52 -4.85 -12.38
N ILE A 195 -6.21 -4.49 -11.15
CA ILE A 195 -4.88 -4.64 -10.55
C ILE A 195 -5.00 -4.89 -9.06
N ARG A 196 -4.07 -5.64 -8.47
CA ARG A 196 -3.89 -5.70 -7.02
C ARG A 196 -2.40 -5.67 -6.70
N PHE A 197 -2.06 -5.37 -5.46
CA PHE A 197 -0.66 -5.29 -5.05
C PHE A 197 -0.40 -6.04 -3.76
N GLU A 198 0.83 -6.50 -3.63
CA GLU A 198 1.34 -7.21 -2.46
C GLU A 198 2.41 -6.38 -1.79
N ASN A 199 2.23 -6.18 -0.49
CA ASN A 199 3.21 -5.54 0.37
C ASN A 199 3.93 -6.61 1.21
N THR A 200 5.16 -6.93 0.82
CA THR A 200 6.03 -7.87 1.56
C THR A 200 6.86 -7.18 2.64
N ALA A 201 6.78 -5.86 2.79
CA ALA A 201 7.47 -5.16 3.86
C ALA A 201 6.85 -5.51 5.22
N GLN A 202 7.68 -5.50 6.26
CA GLN A 202 7.27 -5.88 7.61
C GLN A 202 6.70 -4.70 8.41
N HIS A 203 7.13 -3.48 8.09
CA HIS A 203 6.81 -2.29 8.90
C HIS A 203 6.32 -1.11 8.06
N GLU A 204 6.63 -1.10 6.77
CA GLU A 204 6.27 -0.01 5.87
C GLU A 204 4.95 -0.25 5.16
N TYR A 205 4.07 0.75 5.18
CA TYR A 205 2.91 0.77 4.32
C TYR A 205 3.36 1.01 2.88
N LEU A 206 2.74 0.30 1.95
CA LEU A 206 2.94 0.53 0.53
C LEU A 206 1.86 1.49 0.05
N THR A 207 2.27 2.68 -0.36
CA THR A 207 1.43 3.61 -1.11
C THR A 207 1.58 3.29 -2.58
N VAL A 208 0.47 3.04 -3.26
CA VAL A 208 0.46 2.87 -4.72
C VAL A 208 -0.36 3.98 -5.36
N GLU A 209 0.14 4.51 -6.47
CA GLU A 209 -0.60 5.42 -7.34
C GLU A 209 -0.78 4.74 -8.70
N MET A 210 -2.02 4.70 -9.18
CA MET A 210 -2.40 4.07 -10.44
C MET A 210 -3.13 5.05 -11.35
N TRP A 211 -2.89 4.94 -12.65
CA TRP A 211 -3.46 5.82 -13.65
C TRP A 211 -4.18 5.10 -14.77
N PRO A 212 -5.31 5.66 -15.25
CA PRO A 212 -6.00 5.21 -16.45
C PRO A 212 -5.32 5.72 -17.74
N HIS A 213 -4.06 6.14 -17.67
CA HIS A 213 -3.24 6.54 -18.81
C HIS A 213 -1.76 6.19 -18.60
N HIS A 214 -0.96 6.40 -19.63
CA HIS A 214 0.46 6.05 -19.64
C HIS A 214 1.33 6.99 -18.78
N GLN A 215 2.57 6.56 -18.55
CA GLN A 215 3.71 7.36 -18.06
C GLN A 215 3.64 7.87 -16.61
N CYS A 216 2.70 7.41 -15.78
CA CYS A 216 2.53 7.86 -14.39
C CYS A 216 2.49 9.39 -14.26
N GLN A 217 1.91 10.05 -15.25
CA GLN A 217 1.91 11.50 -15.39
C GLN A 217 0.51 11.96 -15.69
N LYS A 218 0.12 13.09 -15.09
CA LYS A 218 -1.20 13.72 -15.19
C LYS A 218 -2.15 13.19 -14.10
N GLY A 219 -3.24 13.94 -13.91
CA GLY A 219 -4.24 13.80 -12.85
C GLY A 219 -5.03 12.50 -12.92
N ASN A 220 -6.28 12.49 -12.41
CA ASN A 220 -7.15 11.31 -12.30
C ASN A 220 -6.52 10.02 -11.74
N SER A 221 -5.41 10.19 -11.04
CA SER A 221 -4.74 9.12 -10.36
C SER A 221 -5.54 8.65 -9.16
N ARG A 222 -5.44 7.37 -8.87
CA ARG A 222 -5.93 6.78 -7.62
C ARG A 222 -4.75 6.40 -6.76
N ARG A 223 -4.76 6.88 -5.51
CA ARG A 223 -3.83 6.47 -4.48
C ARG A 223 -4.50 5.51 -3.50
N ARG A 224 -3.77 4.44 -3.16
CA ARG A 224 -4.16 3.46 -2.15
C ARG A 224 -3.02 3.22 -1.19
N VAL A 225 -3.36 2.78 0.01
CA VAL A 225 -2.42 2.39 1.05
C VAL A 225 -2.62 0.91 1.35
N ILE A 226 -1.54 0.15 1.46
CA ILE A 226 -1.56 -1.29 1.64
C ILE A 226 -0.73 -1.65 2.86
N HIS A 227 -1.38 -2.27 3.84
CA HIS A 227 -0.77 -2.65 5.10
C HIS A 227 0.42 -3.60 4.91
N PRO A 228 1.49 -3.47 5.74
CA PRO A 228 2.59 -4.45 5.78
C PRO A 228 2.10 -5.90 5.86
N GLY A 229 2.72 -6.80 5.10
CA GLY A 229 2.42 -8.23 5.15
C GLY A 229 1.04 -8.62 4.58
N THR A 230 0.47 -7.82 3.67
CA THR A 230 -0.85 -8.09 3.09
C THR A 230 -0.86 -8.12 1.56
N LEU A 231 -1.83 -8.85 1.02
CA LEU A 231 -2.28 -8.75 -0.36
C LEU A 231 -3.56 -7.91 -0.40
N ASP A 232 -3.55 -6.83 -1.19
CA ASP A 232 -4.70 -5.94 -1.35
C ASP A 232 -5.87 -6.63 -2.09
N THR A 233 -7.06 -6.07 -1.92
CA THR A 233 -8.26 -6.46 -2.67
C THR A 233 -8.11 -6.14 -4.16
N CYS A 234 -8.83 -6.87 -5.02
CA CYS A 234 -8.78 -6.64 -6.46
C CYS A 234 -9.40 -5.29 -6.84
N GLN A 235 -8.61 -4.41 -7.46
CA GLN A 235 -9.04 -3.07 -7.87
C GLN A 235 -9.55 -3.09 -9.29
N LYS A 236 -10.86 -2.90 -9.44
CA LYS A 236 -11.55 -2.87 -10.74
C LYS A 236 -11.45 -1.47 -11.37
N LYS A 237 -10.24 -1.08 -11.73
CA LYS A 237 -9.96 0.21 -12.36
C LYS A 237 -9.04 0.03 -13.55
N THR A 238 -9.44 0.63 -14.67
CA THR A 238 -8.61 0.70 -15.87
C THR A 238 -7.25 1.30 -15.52
N THR A 239 -6.19 0.52 -15.73
CA THR A 239 -4.83 0.89 -15.33
C THR A 239 -3.88 0.69 -16.49
N TYR A 240 -3.17 1.73 -16.87
CA TYR A 240 -2.10 1.70 -17.88
C TYR A 240 -0.72 1.85 -17.25
N SER A 241 -0.64 2.61 -16.15
CA SER A 241 0.61 2.84 -15.44
C SER A 241 0.40 2.95 -13.94
N TRP A 242 1.45 2.64 -13.18
CA TRP A 242 1.45 2.74 -11.72
C TRP A 242 2.86 2.93 -11.18
N TYR A 243 2.97 3.44 -9.96
CA TYR A 243 4.19 3.33 -9.16
C TYR A 243 3.82 3.10 -7.70
N GLY A 244 4.77 2.58 -6.94
CA GLY A 244 4.65 2.40 -5.49
C GLY A 244 5.79 3.08 -4.75
N SER A 245 5.50 3.51 -3.53
CA SER A 245 6.48 3.99 -2.56
C SER A 245 6.15 3.42 -1.19
N PHE A 246 7.19 3.21 -0.37
CA PHE A 246 7.01 2.78 1.01
C PHE A 246 7.01 4.00 1.92
N SER A 247 6.01 4.06 2.78
CA SER A 247 5.82 5.14 3.75
C SER A 247 5.66 4.53 5.14
N ARG A 248 6.22 5.20 6.14
CA ARG A 248 5.93 4.89 7.54
C ARG A 248 4.83 5.81 8.02
N CYS A 249 3.89 5.28 8.79
CA CYS A 249 3.01 6.16 9.55
C CYS A 249 3.84 6.88 10.61
N LYS A 250 3.68 8.20 10.73
CA LYS A 250 4.43 9.01 11.72
C LYS A 250 3.78 8.95 13.11
N SER A 251 2.49 8.68 13.15
CA SER A 251 1.63 8.72 14.35
C SER A 251 1.01 7.36 14.69
N CYS A 252 1.49 6.30 14.03
CA CYS A 252 1.19 4.89 14.28
C CYS A 252 2.54 4.19 14.58
#